data_AF-A0A017T0K4-F1
#
_entry.id   AF-A0A017T0K4-F1
#
_cell.length_a   1.000
_cell.length_b   1.000
_cell.length_c   1.000
_cell.angle_alpha   90.00
_cell.angle_beta   90.00
_cell.angle_gamma   90.00
#
_symmetry.space_group_name_H-M   'P 1'
#
loop_
_entity.id
_entity.type
_entity.pdbx_description
1 polymer ?
#
loop_
_entity_poly.entity_id
_entity_poly.type
_entity_poly.pdbx_seq_one_letter_code
_entity_poly.pdbx_strand_id
1 'polypeptide(L)'
;MANDPIKPEMGEVFIDARALEGFLTDLSEGAMRGMQTAQKGFDEVSQEIMANQAEYGDRAGITETDFDDFALASDRIAQIDVFLPAARKMVEIFEETRAMLDDQRQRAVHGFARSVEDRAKSRSDGELLMARYQKTRFYRSSVGIKALKTRRRNEQAAQEESETKPAMVD
;
A
#
# COMPACT_ATOMS: atom_id res chain seq x y z
N MET A 1 25.59 0.09 20.28
CA MET A 1 24.98 -1.22 19.99
C MET A 1 24.33 -1.07 18.63
N ALA A 2 24.76 -1.85 17.63
CA ALA A 2 24.16 -1.79 16.31
C ALA A 2 22.97 -2.76 16.33
N ASN A 3 21.77 -2.23 16.13
CA ASN A 3 20.55 -3.03 16.16
C ASN A 3 20.52 -3.90 14.90
N ASP A 4 20.23 -5.19 15.11
CA ASP A 4 20.18 -6.17 14.04
C ASP A 4 18.96 -5.87 13.14
N PRO A 5 19.17 -5.39 11.90
CA PRO A 5 18.06 -5.05 11.00
C PRO A 5 17.20 -6.27 10.64
N ILE A 6 17.69 -7.49 10.91
CA ILE A 6 16.99 -8.76 10.66
C ILE A 6 15.92 -9.02 11.74
N LYS A 7 16.05 -8.43 12.94
CA LYS A 7 15.17 -8.69 14.09
C LYS A 7 14.81 -7.41 14.84
N PRO A 8 14.01 -6.51 14.25
CA PRO A 8 13.51 -5.35 14.99
C PRO A 8 12.66 -5.82 16.17
N GLU A 9 12.97 -5.32 17.37
CA GLU A 9 12.15 -5.59 18.56
C GLU A 9 10.82 -4.82 18.48
N MET A 10 9.78 -5.34 19.13
CA MET A 10 8.48 -4.66 19.20
C MET A 10 8.65 -3.25 19.80
N GLY A 11 8.35 -2.22 19.01
CA GLY A 11 8.51 -0.81 19.40
C GLY A 11 9.71 -0.10 18.77
N GLU A 12 10.55 -0.82 18.03
CA GLU A 12 11.67 -0.23 17.31
C GLU A 12 11.22 0.48 16.03
N VAL A 13 11.40 1.80 15.99
CA VAL A 13 10.99 2.68 14.88
C VAL A 13 12.21 3.22 14.10
N PHE A 14 13.37 2.59 14.26
CA PHE A 14 14.62 3.04 13.67
C PHE A 14 15.30 1.89 12.92
N ILE A 15 15.73 2.15 11.68
CA ILE A 15 16.48 1.21 10.85
C ILE A 15 17.78 1.91 10.44
N ASP A 16 18.92 1.40 10.88
CA ASP A 16 20.24 1.96 10.55
C ASP A 16 20.80 1.37 9.25
N ALA A 17 20.48 2.00 8.12
CA ALA A 17 20.94 1.58 6.80
C ALA A 17 22.25 2.26 6.34
N ARG A 18 23.02 2.89 7.25
CA ARG A 18 24.25 3.63 6.87
C ARG A 18 25.29 2.77 6.16
N ALA A 19 25.30 1.45 6.43
CA ALA A 19 26.17 0.51 5.72
C ALA A 19 25.93 0.48 4.20
N LEU A 20 24.75 0.89 3.74
CA LEU A 20 24.35 0.85 2.32
C LEU A 20 24.61 2.19 1.59
N GLU A 21 24.97 3.27 2.30
CA GLU A 21 25.05 4.63 1.75
C GLU A 21 25.90 4.74 0.48
N GLY A 22 26.98 3.96 0.40
CA GLY A 22 27.91 3.98 -0.74
C GLY A 22 27.34 3.48 -2.07
N PHE A 23 26.16 2.86 -2.09
CA PHE A 23 25.57 2.31 -3.33
C PHE A 23 24.05 2.47 -3.47
N LEU A 24 23.34 3.00 -2.47
CA LEU A 24 21.92 3.30 -2.62
C LEU A 24 21.69 4.39 -3.68
N THR A 25 20.67 4.20 -4.49
CA THR A 25 20.30 5.12 -5.58
C THR A 25 18.82 5.46 -5.50
N ASP A 26 18.51 6.76 -5.49
CA ASP A 26 17.14 7.26 -5.66
C ASP A 26 16.82 7.36 -7.16
N LEU A 27 16.00 6.43 -7.64
CA LEU A 27 15.59 6.36 -9.04
C LEU A 27 14.38 7.28 -9.25
N SER A 28 14.39 8.07 -10.33
CA SER A 28 13.25 8.90 -10.69
C SER A 28 11.98 8.08 -10.92
N GLU A 29 10.81 8.68 -10.73
CA GLU A 29 9.52 8.02 -10.93
C GLU A 29 9.45 7.32 -12.31
N GLY A 30 9.10 6.04 -12.31
CA GLY A 30 8.99 5.23 -13.52
C GLY A 30 10.31 4.69 -14.09
N ALA A 31 11.47 5.07 -13.55
CA ALA A 31 12.77 4.56 -14.02
C ALA A 31 12.95 3.05 -13.81
N MET A 32 12.20 2.43 -12.90
CA MET A 32 12.17 0.98 -12.73
C MET A 32 11.52 0.24 -13.91
N ARG A 33 10.82 0.93 -14.81
CA ARG A 33 10.13 0.31 -15.94
C ARG A 33 11.15 -0.18 -16.97
N GLY A 34 11.08 -1.47 -17.31
CA GLY A 34 11.99 -2.10 -18.28
C GLY A 34 13.29 -2.63 -17.68
N MET A 35 13.51 -2.45 -16.36
CA MET A 35 14.57 -3.15 -15.65
C MET A 35 14.30 -4.66 -15.64
N GLN A 36 15.35 -5.44 -15.81
CA GLN A 36 15.28 -6.90 -15.73
C GLN A 36 15.21 -7.33 -14.27
N THR A 37 14.45 -8.38 -13.98
CA THR A 37 14.35 -8.99 -12.66
C THR A 37 14.77 -10.44 -12.73
N ALA A 38 15.31 -10.96 -11.62
CA ALA A 38 15.58 -12.38 -11.47
C ALA A 38 14.32 -13.19 -11.81
N GLN A 39 14.50 -14.22 -12.64
CA GLN A 39 13.45 -15.15 -13.02
C GLN A 39 13.60 -16.45 -12.22
N LYS A 40 12.60 -17.31 -12.30
CA LYS A 40 12.69 -18.66 -11.71
C LYS A 40 13.95 -19.38 -12.25
N GLY A 41 14.76 -19.93 -11.33
CA GLY A 41 16.00 -20.64 -11.66
C GLY A 41 17.25 -19.75 -11.67
N PHE A 42 17.15 -18.45 -11.38
CA PHE A 42 18.31 -17.57 -11.38
C PHE A 42 19.39 -17.97 -10.37
N ASP A 43 19.01 -18.48 -9.19
CA ASP A 43 19.97 -18.92 -8.18
C ASP A 43 20.85 -20.07 -8.68
N GLU A 44 20.28 -21.00 -9.45
CA GLU A 44 21.00 -22.12 -10.06
C GLU A 44 22.00 -21.61 -11.10
N VAL A 45 21.58 -20.65 -11.94
CA VAL A 45 22.45 -19.98 -12.92
C VAL A 45 23.58 -19.21 -12.23
N SER A 46 23.27 -18.48 -11.15
CA SER A 46 24.27 -17.74 -10.38
C SER A 46 25.31 -18.67 -9.78
N GLN A 47 24.90 -19.81 -9.24
CA GLN A 47 25.81 -20.83 -8.70
C GLN A 47 26.69 -21.45 -9.80
N GLU A 48 26.12 -21.74 -10.97
CA GLU A 48 26.86 -22.24 -12.13
C GLU A 48 27.95 -21.26 -12.57
N ILE A 49 27.62 -19.96 -12.69
CA ILE A 49 28.57 -18.90 -13.04
C ILE A 49 29.72 -18.86 -12.02
N MET A 50 29.38 -18.83 -10.72
CA MET A 50 30.38 -18.79 -9.65
C MET A 50 31.30 -20.03 -9.64
N ALA A 51 30.76 -21.21 -9.90
CA ALA A 51 31.52 -22.46 -9.89
C ALA A 51 32.46 -22.59 -11.09
N ASN A 52 32.06 -22.08 -12.26
CA ASN A 52 32.78 -22.28 -13.51
C ASN A 52 33.77 -21.16 -13.86
N GLN A 53 33.67 -19.98 -13.24
CA GLN A 53 34.45 -18.81 -13.64
C GLN A 53 35.96 -19.09 -13.67
N ALA A 54 36.50 -19.72 -12.63
CA ALA A 54 37.95 -19.93 -12.50
C ALA A 54 38.55 -20.84 -13.59
N GLU A 55 37.78 -21.79 -14.12
CA GLU A 55 38.27 -22.77 -15.10
C GLU A 55 37.84 -22.45 -16.53
N TYR A 56 36.65 -21.85 -16.71
CA TYR A 56 36.02 -21.67 -18.02
C TYR A 56 35.72 -20.21 -18.39
N GLY A 57 35.86 -19.25 -17.47
CA GLY A 57 35.52 -17.84 -17.69
C GLY A 57 36.23 -17.23 -18.91
N ASP A 58 37.55 -17.37 -18.97
CA ASP A 58 38.36 -16.87 -20.10
C ASP A 58 37.94 -17.49 -21.44
N ARG A 59 37.61 -18.78 -21.44
CA ARG A 59 37.16 -19.50 -22.65
C ARG A 59 35.76 -19.08 -23.08
N ALA A 60 34.91 -18.66 -22.13
CA ALA A 60 33.60 -18.10 -22.39
C ALA A 60 33.65 -16.60 -22.78
N GLY A 61 34.82 -15.97 -22.68
CA GLY A 61 34.98 -14.54 -22.93
C GLY A 61 34.45 -13.64 -21.81
N ILE A 62 34.28 -14.18 -20.60
CA ILE A 62 33.86 -13.42 -19.41
C ILE A 62 35.12 -12.85 -18.78
N THR A 63 35.26 -11.52 -18.78
CA THR A 63 36.42 -10.88 -18.16
C THR A 63 36.34 -10.96 -16.64
N GLU A 64 37.49 -10.83 -15.97
CA GLU A 64 37.54 -10.69 -14.50
C GLU A 64 36.66 -9.53 -14.03
N THR A 65 36.67 -8.40 -14.73
CA THR A 65 35.82 -7.24 -14.43
C THR A 65 34.33 -7.54 -14.54
N ASP A 66 33.89 -8.24 -15.59
CA ASP A 66 32.47 -8.62 -15.75
C ASP A 66 32.00 -9.50 -14.60
N PHE A 67 32.85 -10.45 -14.18
CA PHE A 67 32.54 -11.34 -13.07
C PHE A 67 32.54 -10.61 -11.72
N ASP A 68 33.51 -9.72 -11.49
CA ASP A 68 33.58 -8.92 -10.28
C ASP A 68 32.36 -8.01 -10.13
N ASP A 69 31.92 -7.37 -11.23
CA ASP A 69 30.71 -6.54 -11.25
C ASP A 69 29.46 -7.37 -10.95
N PHE A 70 29.36 -8.58 -11.50
CA PHE A 70 28.28 -9.52 -11.21
C PHE A 70 28.26 -9.95 -9.73
N ALA A 71 29.42 -10.33 -9.19
CA ALA A 71 29.56 -10.73 -7.79
C ALA A 71 29.24 -9.58 -6.84
N LEU A 72 29.72 -8.37 -7.14
CA LEU A 72 29.45 -7.16 -6.37
C LEU A 72 27.97 -6.78 -6.39
N ALA A 73 27.30 -6.89 -7.54
CA ALA A 73 25.87 -6.64 -7.64
C ALA A 73 25.07 -7.65 -6.80
N SER A 74 25.45 -8.93 -6.86
CA SER A 74 24.81 -10.01 -6.09
C SER A 74 24.96 -9.78 -4.57
N ASP A 75 26.16 -9.40 -4.11
CA ASP A 75 26.40 -9.09 -2.70
C ASP A 75 25.60 -7.86 -2.23
N ARG A 76 25.57 -6.78 -3.02
CA ARG A 76 24.78 -5.58 -2.72
C ARG A 76 23.28 -5.86 -2.64
N ILE A 77 22.75 -6.69 -3.54
CA ILE A 77 21.35 -7.14 -3.49
C ILE A 77 21.09 -7.91 -2.20
N ALA A 78 21.95 -8.87 -1.86
CA ALA A 78 21.83 -9.63 -0.62
C ALA A 78 21.85 -8.71 0.61
N GLN A 79 22.74 -7.71 0.65
CA GLN A 79 22.78 -6.70 1.70
C GLN A 79 21.47 -5.90 1.78
N ILE A 80 20.87 -5.49 0.65
CA ILE A 80 19.57 -4.78 0.64
C ILE A 80 18.45 -5.69 1.19
N ASP A 81 18.41 -6.95 0.77
CA ASP A 81 17.36 -7.91 1.13
C ASP A 81 17.30 -8.18 2.64
N VAL A 82 18.40 -8.00 3.37
CA VAL A 82 18.44 -8.03 4.84
C VAL A 82 17.54 -6.96 5.47
N PHE A 83 17.50 -5.74 4.90
CA PHE A 83 16.78 -4.60 5.48
C PHE A 83 15.33 -4.48 4.99
N LEU A 84 15.01 -5.01 3.80
CA LEU A 84 13.69 -4.88 3.19
C LEU A 84 12.53 -5.38 4.08
N PRO A 85 12.62 -6.52 4.79
CA PRO A 85 11.54 -6.98 5.67
C PRO A 85 11.18 -5.98 6.77
N ALA A 86 12.19 -5.43 7.45
CA ALA A 86 11.98 -4.44 8.52
C ALA A 86 11.39 -3.14 7.96
N ALA A 87 11.90 -2.66 6.83
CA ALA A 87 11.37 -1.46 6.17
C ALA A 87 9.90 -1.64 5.74
N ARG A 88 9.54 -2.80 5.16
CA ARG A 88 8.15 -3.12 4.79
C ARG A 88 7.24 -3.17 6.01
N LYS A 89 7.68 -3.78 7.11
CA LYS A 89 6.89 -3.83 8.35
C LYS A 89 6.66 -2.43 8.94
N MET A 90 7.64 -1.54 8.85
CA MET A 90 7.47 -0.15 9.28
C MET A 90 6.40 0.58 8.46
N VAL A 91 6.38 0.37 7.14
CA VAL A 91 5.31 0.91 6.27
C VAL A 91 3.95 0.34 6.66
N GLU A 92 3.85 -0.97 6.90
CA GLU A 92 2.60 -1.61 7.36
C GLU A 92 2.10 -0.98 8.66
N ILE A 93 2.97 -0.76 9.65
CA ILE A 93 2.60 -0.10 10.92
C ILE A 93 2.06 1.32 10.68
N PHE A 94 2.64 2.08 9.74
CA PHE A 94 2.13 3.41 9.38
C PHE A 94 0.75 3.34 8.72
N GLU A 95 0.54 2.39 7.82
CA GLU A 95 -0.75 2.18 7.15
C GLU A 95 -1.84 1.77 8.14
N GLU A 96 -1.55 0.80 9.02
CA GLU A 96 -2.45 0.34 10.07
C GLU A 96 -2.80 1.47 11.06
N THR A 97 -1.79 2.20 11.54
CA THR A 97 -1.98 3.32 12.46
C THR A 97 -2.81 4.42 11.81
N ARG A 98 -2.54 4.74 10.54
CA ARG A 98 -3.33 5.72 9.77
C ARG A 98 -4.77 5.26 9.63
N ALA A 99 -5.03 3.99 9.34
CA ALA A 99 -6.38 3.45 9.21
C ALA A 99 -7.15 3.51 10.54
N MET A 100 -6.50 3.13 11.65
CA MET A 100 -7.07 3.23 13.00
C MET A 100 -7.43 4.68 13.35
N LEU A 101 -6.51 5.62 13.13
CA LEU A 101 -6.74 7.04 13.41
C LEU A 101 -7.81 7.64 12.50
N ASP A 102 -7.91 7.19 11.25
CA ASP A 102 -8.99 7.61 10.36
C ASP A 102 -10.34 7.10 10.86
N ASP A 103 -10.48 5.83 11.23
CA ASP A 103 -11.73 5.30 11.82
C ASP A 103 -12.13 6.08 13.09
N GLN A 104 -11.18 6.32 14.00
CA GLN A 104 -11.42 7.13 15.19
C GLN A 104 -11.95 8.53 14.81
N ARG A 105 -11.32 9.18 13.83
CA ARG A 105 -11.73 10.49 13.33
C ARG A 105 -13.12 10.45 12.69
N GLN A 106 -13.45 9.42 11.89
CA GLN A 106 -14.77 9.26 11.27
C GLN A 106 -15.86 9.07 12.33
N ARG A 107 -15.62 8.22 13.33
CA ARG A 107 -16.55 8.00 14.47
C ARG A 107 -16.79 9.30 15.23
N ALA A 108 -15.74 10.08 15.49
CA ALA A 108 -15.86 11.38 16.14
C ALA A 108 -16.73 12.34 15.32
N VAL A 109 -16.52 12.44 14.00
CA VAL A 109 -17.34 13.26 13.09
C VAL A 109 -18.81 12.86 13.15
N HIS A 110 -19.12 11.56 13.15
CA HIS A 110 -20.51 11.09 13.28
C HIS A 110 -21.12 11.43 14.65
N GLY A 111 -20.34 11.29 15.72
CA GLY A 111 -20.73 11.71 17.07
C GLY A 111 -21.03 13.21 17.15
N PHE A 112 -20.17 14.05 16.55
CA PHE A 112 -20.36 15.49 16.49
C PHE A 112 -21.62 15.87 15.71
N ALA A 113 -21.85 15.27 14.54
CA ALA A 113 -23.06 15.50 13.75
C ALA A 113 -24.33 15.20 14.56
N ARG A 114 -24.36 14.06 15.28
CA ARG A 114 -25.48 13.69 16.14
C ARG A 114 -25.65 14.66 17.30
N SER A 115 -24.57 15.04 17.97
CA SER A 115 -24.61 15.98 19.09
C SER A 115 -25.16 17.35 18.68
N VAL A 116 -24.77 17.86 17.50
CA VAL A 116 -25.32 19.11 16.94
C VAL A 116 -26.83 18.99 16.74
N GLU A 117 -27.29 17.91 16.12
CA GLU A 117 -28.72 17.70 15.86
C GLU A 117 -29.55 17.60 17.14
N ASP A 118 -29.04 16.90 18.15
CA ASP A 118 -29.74 16.72 19.41
C ASP A 118 -29.76 18.02 20.24
N ARG A 119 -28.66 18.79 20.26
CA ARG A 119 -28.60 20.10 20.92
C ARG A 119 -29.46 21.14 20.21
N ALA A 120 -29.55 21.11 18.88
CA ALA A 120 -30.37 22.05 18.13
C ALA A 120 -31.87 21.95 18.46
N LYS A 121 -32.36 20.78 18.87
CA LYS A 121 -33.78 20.58 19.26
C LYS A 121 -34.16 21.24 20.59
N SER A 122 -33.19 21.47 21.48
CA SER A 122 -33.44 21.91 22.86
C SER A 122 -32.97 23.33 23.15
N ARG A 123 -32.28 23.98 22.21
CA ARG A 123 -31.72 25.32 22.37
C ARG A 123 -32.42 26.34 21.48
N SER A 124 -32.52 27.58 21.97
CA SER A 124 -33.08 28.70 21.22
C SER A 124 -32.25 29.11 20.00
N ASP A 125 -30.94 28.81 19.99
CA ASP A 125 -30.02 29.04 18.87
C ASP A 125 -29.89 27.85 17.92
N GLY A 126 -30.84 26.91 17.96
CA GLY A 126 -30.78 25.64 17.23
C GLY A 126 -30.61 25.78 15.71
N GLU A 127 -31.35 26.69 15.07
CA GLU A 127 -31.24 26.92 13.62
C GLU A 127 -29.84 27.39 13.20
N LEU A 128 -29.22 28.27 14.00
CA LEU A 128 -27.86 28.76 13.76
C LEU A 128 -26.84 27.62 13.89
N LEU A 129 -26.97 26.75 14.89
CA LEU A 129 -26.13 25.56 15.03
C LEU A 129 -26.24 24.63 13.82
N MET A 130 -27.46 24.40 13.35
CA MET A 130 -27.73 23.55 12.19
C MET A 130 -27.13 24.11 10.90
N ALA A 131 -27.17 25.43 10.72
CA ALA A 131 -26.57 26.12 9.58
C ALA A 131 -25.03 26.07 9.63
N ARG A 132 -24.42 26.34 10.79
CA ARG A 132 -22.95 26.36 10.94
C ARG A 132 -22.30 24.99 10.77
N TYR A 133 -22.98 23.91 11.14
CA TYR A 133 -22.49 22.53 11.03
C TYR A 133 -23.10 21.74 9.86
N GLN A 134 -23.66 22.43 8.87
CA GLN A 134 -24.36 21.81 7.74
C GLN A 134 -23.51 20.73 7.03
N LYS A 135 -22.22 21.00 6.76
CA LYS A 135 -21.31 20.03 6.10
C LYS A 135 -21.12 18.76 6.92
N THR A 136 -20.86 18.89 8.23
CA THR A 136 -20.66 17.77 9.16
C THR A 136 -21.91 16.89 9.24
N ARG A 137 -23.09 17.52 9.29
CA ARG A 137 -24.37 16.81 9.30
C ARG A 137 -24.65 16.07 8.01
N PHE A 138 -24.44 16.72 6.85
CA PHE A 138 -24.62 16.07 5.56
C PHE A 138 -23.64 14.92 5.33
N TYR A 139 -22.39 15.07 5.78
CA TYR A 139 -21.40 14.02 5.68
C TYR A 139 -21.87 12.71 6.34
N ARG A 140 -22.49 12.78 7.53
CA ARG A 140 -23.10 11.62 8.21
C ARG A 140 -24.19 10.96 7.37
N SER A 141 -25.00 11.73 6.64
CA SER A 141 -26.07 11.19 5.78
C SER A 141 -25.58 10.66 4.43
N SER A 142 -24.34 10.96 4.02
CA SER A 142 -23.85 10.67 2.66
C SER A 142 -23.83 9.19 2.30
N VAL A 143 -23.49 8.31 3.25
CA VAL A 143 -23.50 6.84 3.06
C VAL A 143 -24.93 6.32 2.88
N GLY A 144 -25.86 6.78 3.72
CA GLY A 144 -27.28 6.41 3.60
C GLY A 144 -27.90 6.88 2.28
N ILE A 145 -27.57 8.10 1.84
CA ILE A 145 -28.04 8.65 0.55
C ILE A 145 -27.50 7.83 -0.62
N LYS A 146 -26.22 7.44 -0.60
CA LYS A 146 -25.63 6.56 -1.64
C LYS A 146 -26.31 5.19 -1.66
N ALA A 147 -26.49 4.55 -0.50
CA ALA A 147 -27.14 3.24 -0.41
C ALA A 147 -28.59 3.27 -0.92
N LEU A 148 -29.35 4.32 -0.60
CA LEU A 148 -30.69 4.53 -1.13
C LEU A 148 -30.70 4.72 -2.65
N LYS A 149 -29.74 5.49 -3.18
CA LYS A 149 -29.60 5.68 -4.63
C LYS A 149 -29.28 4.38 -5.35
N THR A 150 -28.41 3.54 -4.79
CA THR A 150 -28.09 2.22 -5.34
C THR A 150 -29.30 1.28 -5.30
N ARG A 151 -30.05 1.23 -4.18
CA ARG A 151 -31.27 0.42 -4.08
C ARG A 151 -32.30 0.79 -5.14
N ARG A 152 -32.60 2.09 -5.28
CA ARG A 152 -33.54 2.59 -6.30
C ARG A 152 -33.10 2.23 -7.71
N ARG A 153 -31.81 2.31 -8.01
CA ARG A 153 -31.27 1.93 -9.32
C ARG A 153 -31.46 0.44 -9.61
N ASN A 154 -31.21 -0.41 -8.61
CA ASN A 154 -31.38 -1.85 -8.77
C ASN A 154 -32.86 -2.24 -8.88
N GLU A 155 -33.75 -1.58 -8.14
CA GLU A 155 -35.21 -1.75 -8.26
C GLU A 155 -35.73 -1.34 -9.64
N GLN A 156 -35.24 -0.22 -10.18
CA GLN A 156 -35.56 0.24 -11.55
C GLN A 156 -35.03 -0.73 -12.61
N ALA A 157 -33.77 -1.16 -12.50
CA ALA A 157 -33.19 -2.14 -13.43
C ALA A 157 -33.93 -3.49 -13.39
N ALA A 158 -34.38 -3.94 -12.22
CA ALA A 158 -35.17 -5.17 -12.08
C ALA A 158 -36.59 -5.02 -12.68
N GLN A 159 -37.21 -3.84 -12.56
CA GLN A 159 -38.48 -3.53 -13.20
C GLN A 159 -38.34 -3.51 -14.72
N GLU A 160 -37.32 -2.82 -15.25
CA GLU A 160 -37.00 -2.79 -16.68
C GLU A 160 -36.73 -4.21 -17.23
N GLU A 161 -35.97 -5.03 -16.51
CA GLU A 161 -35.70 -6.42 -16.92
C GLU A 161 -36.95 -7.32 -16.88
N SER A 162 -37.86 -7.08 -15.93
CA SER A 162 -39.15 -7.81 -15.84
C SER A 162 -40.15 -7.41 -16.94
N GLU A 163 -40.14 -6.15 -17.36
CA GLU A 163 -40.99 -5.63 -18.45
C GLU A 163 -40.47 -6.03 -19.84
N THR A 164 -39.18 -6.36 -19.96
CA THR A 164 -38.59 -6.81 -21.24
C THR A 164 -38.78 -8.33 -21.49
N LYS A 165 -39.34 -9.08 -20.52
CA LYS A 165 -39.63 -10.53 -20.64
C LYS A 165 -41.13 -10.89 -20.57
N PRO A 166 -41.98 -10.39 -21.50
CA PRO A 166 -43.12 -11.21 -21.88
C PRO A 166 -43.22 -11.44 -23.41
N ALA A 167 -43.67 -12.65 -23.76
CA ALA A 167 -43.99 -13.18 -25.08
C ALA A 167 -42.84 -13.82 -25.91
N MET A 168 -42.39 -15.00 -25.48
CA MET A 168 -42.40 -16.14 -26.40
C MET A 168 -43.36 -17.18 -25.80
N VAL A 169 -44.57 -17.20 -26.36
CA VAL A 169 -45.62 -18.20 -26.10
C VAL A 169 -45.41 -19.32 -27.12
N ASP A 170 -45.53 -20.55 -26.62
CA ASP A 170 -45.52 -21.83 -27.35
C ASP A 170 -46.48 -21.89 -28.55
#